data_AF-A0A660TB41-F1
#
_entry.id   AF-A0A660TB41-F1
#
_cell.length_a   1.000
_cell.length_b   1.000
_cell.length_c   1.000
_cell.angle_alpha   90.00
_cell.angle_beta   90.00
_cell.angle_gamma   90.00
#
_symmetry.space_group_name_H-M   'P 1'
#
loop_
_entity.id
_entity.type
_entity.pdbx_description
1 polymer ?
#
loop_
_entity_poly.entity_id
_entity_poly.type
_entity_poly.pdbx_seq_one_letter_code
_entity_poly.pdbx_strand_id
1 'polypeptide(L)'
;MQNDRLRARFELDSAYRDLRRGELIVQQIEIYLPSAEEATFGKALLKTASKIYQAAYKSYQNESFFRAAEYSVAVKDLMRGIDKFYNTAGPYPIYPESQENKP
;
A
#
# COMPACT_ATOMS: atom_id res chain seq x y z
N MET A 1 23.91 -4.61 -14.54
CA MET A 1 22.92 -5.68 -14.82
C MET A 1 22.59 -6.56 -13.62
N GLN A 2 23.51 -7.37 -13.04
CA GLN A 2 23.17 -8.25 -11.90
C GLN A 2 22.74 -7.45 -10.65
N ASN A 3 23.43 -6.34 -10.34
CA ASN A 3 23.05 -5.43 -9.26
C ASN A 3 21.69 -4.77 -9.47
N ASP A 4 21.36 -4.38 -10.71
CA ASP A 4 20.10 -3.72 -11.03
C ASP A 4 18.92 -4.68 -10.88
N ARG A 5 19.10 -5.94 -11.29
CA ARG A 5 18.10 -6.99 -11.07
C ARG A 5 17.84 -7.25 -9.59
N LEU A 6 18.91 -7.39 -8.79
CA LEU A 6 18.80 -7.59 -7.34
C LEU A 6 18.09 -6.40 -6.67
N ARG A 7 18.48 -5.18 -7.02
CA ARG A 7 17.83 -3.95 -6.53
C ARG A 7 16.36 -3.91 -6.92
N ALA A 8 16.04 -4.15 -8.19
CA ALA A 8 14.66 -4.14 -8.66
C ALA A 8 13.79 -5.19 -7.96
N ARG A 9 14.36 -6.37 -7.68
CA ARG A 9 13.66 -7.41 -6.91
C ARG A 9 13.41 -6.96 -5.47
N PHE A 10 14.43 -6.41 -4.81
CA PHE A 10 14.30 -5.90 -3.46
C PHE A 10 13.22 -4.81 -3.35
N GLU A 11 13.23 -3.84 -4.27
CA GLU A 11 12.23 -2.77 -4.29
C GLU A 11 10.82 -3.30 -4.59
N LEU A 12 10.66 -4.26 -5.50
CA LEU A 12 9.39 -4.93 -5.77
C LEU A 12 8.83 -5.63 -4.53
N ASP A 13 9.65 -6.44 -3.87
CA ASP A 13 9.23 -7.18 -2.68
C ASP A 13 8.88 -6.22 -1.53
N SER A 14 9.62 -5.11 -1.40
CA SER A 14 9.30 -4.04 -0.44
C SER A 14 7.99 -3.34 -0.79
N ALA A 15 7.77 -2.97 -2.04
CA ALA A 15 6.57 -2.29 -2.50
C ALA A 15 5.32 -3.16 -2.31
N TYR A 16 5.43 -4.48 -2.51
CA TYR A 16 4.34 -5.42 -2.25
C TYR A 16 3.93 -5.43 -0.77
N ARG A 17 4.89 -5.44 0.15
CA ARG A 17 4.61 -5.40 1.59
C ARG A 17 3.92 -4.11 1.99
N ASP A 18 4.40 -2.97 1.49
CA ASP A 18 3.79 -1.66 1.77
C ASP A 18 2.37 -1.58 1.19
N LEU A 19 2.15 -2.15 0.01
CA LEU A 19 0.82 -2.22 -0.61
C LEU A 19 -0.16 -3.06 0.21
N ARG A 20 0.29 -4.20 0.72
CA ARG A 20 -0.53 -5.05 1.60
C ARG A 20 -0.85 -4.35 2.92
N ARG A 21 0.11 -3.62 3.49
CA ARG A 21 -0.11 -2.81 4.69
C ARG A 21 -1.13 -1.69 4.43
N GLY A 22 -0.98 -0.97 3.32
CA GLY A 22 -1.92 0.08 2.91
C GLY A 22 -3.35 -0.44 2.73
N GLU A 23 -3.52 -1.64 2.18
CA GLU A 23 -4.82 -2.31 2.07
C GLU A 23 -5.47 -2.56 3.44
N LEU A 24 -4.72 -3.06 4.42
CA LEU A 24 -5.24 -3.29 5.77
C LEU A 24 -5.66 -2.00 6.47
N ILE A 25 -4.86 -0.94 6.30
CA ILE A 25 -5.18 0.38 6.83
C ILE A 25 -6.48 0.93 6.22
N VAL A 26 -6.62 0.87 4.89
CA VAL A 26 -7.83 1.35 4.22
C VAL A 26 -9.05 0.55 4.68
N GLN A 27 -8.93 -0.78 4.81
CA GLN A 27 -10.02 -1.62 5.35
C GLN A 27 -10.44 -1.20 6.76
N GLN A 28 -9.51 -0.79 7.62
CA GLN A 28 -9.84 -0.29 8.96
C GLN A 28 -10.57 1.04 8.90
N ILE A 29 -10.06 2.00 8.13
CA ILE A 29 -10.73 3.30 7.97
C ILE A 29 -12.15 3.08 7.42
N GLU A 30 -12.34 2.14 6.49
CA GLU A 30 -13.67 1.79 5.98
C GLU A 30 -14.60 1.20 7.05
N ILE A 31 -14.08 0.37 7.96
CA ILE A 31 -14.88 -0.24 9.03
C ILE A 31 -15.35 0.82 10.04
N TYR A 32 -14.46 1.71 10.44
CA TYR A 32 -14.73 2.67 11.52
C TYR A 32 -15.29 4.01 11.04
N LEU A 33 -14.91 4.43 9.84
CA LEU A 33 -15.24 5.72 9.24
C LEU A 33 -15.64 5.57 7.75
N PRO A 34 -16.67 4.77 7.42
CA PRO A 34 -17.01 4.45 6.03
C PRO A 34 -17.34 5.66 5.15
N SER A 35 -17.82 6.75 5.75
CA SER A 35 -18.20 7.99 5.05
C SER A 35 -17.14 9.09 5.09
N ALA A 36 -15.98 8.84 5.70
CA ALA A 36 -14.92 9.83 5.79
C ALA A 36 -14.17 9.99 4.46
N GLU A 37 -13.64 11.19 4.22
CA GLU A 37 -12.91 11.49 2.99
C GLU A 37 -11.65 10.62 2.86
N GLU A 38 -11.03 10.27 4.00
CA GLU A 38 -9.87 9.40 4.11
C GLU A 38 -10.16 7.99 3.59
N ALA A 39 -11.37 7.45 3.82
CA ALA A 39 -11.77 6.14 3.30
C ALA A 39 -11.83 6.17 1.76
N THR A 40 -12.50 7.19 1.22
CA THR A 40 -12.67 7.35 -0.23
C THR A 40 -11.32 7.60 -0.92
N PHE A 41 -10.52 8.51 -0.36
CA PHE A 41 -9.21 8.86 -0.89
C PHE A 41 -8.24 7.68 -0.77
N GLY A 42 -8.22 6.98 0.37
CA GLY A 42 -7.38 5.81 0.61
C GLY A 42 -7.64 4.70 -0.41
N LYS A 43 -8.91 4.39 -0.72
CA LYS A 43 -9.26 3.44 -1.79
C LYS A 43 -8.72 3.87 -3.15
N ALA A 44 -8.89 5.14 -3.52
CA ALA A 44 -8.44 5.66 -4.81
C ALA A 44 -6.90 5.61 -4.94
N LEU A 45 -6.21 5.95 -3.86
CA LEU A 45 -4.75 5.91 -3.78
C LEU A 45 -4.23 4.47 -3.87
N LEU A 46 -4.83 3.53 -3.11
CA LEU A 46 -4.49 2.11 -3.15
C LEU A 46 -4.70 1.52 -4.54
N LYS A 47 -5.83 1.83 -5.19
CA LYS A 47 -6.11 1.39 -6.57
C LYS A 47 -5.06 1.87 -7.56
N THR A 48 -4.60 3.11 -7.41
CA THR A 48 -3.55 3.69 -8.27
C THR A 48 -2.21 3.01 -8.03
N ALA A 49 -1.82 2.84 -6.76
CA ALA A 49 -0.59 2.14 -6.39
C ALA A 49 -0.57 0.69 -6.90
N SER A 50 -1.68 -0.04 -6.81
CA SER A 50 -1.79 -1.41 -7.33
C SER A 50 -1.55 -1.50 -8.85
N LYS A 51 -2.04 -0.52 -9.62
CA LYS A 51 -1.77 -0.45 -11.07
C LYS A 51 -0.30 -0.19 -11.36
N ILE A 52 0.33 0.71 -10.61
CA ILE A 52 1.76 1.02 -10.77
C ILE A 52 2.60 -0.20 -10.38
N TYR A 53 2.23 -0.92 -9.31
CA TYR A 53 2.89 -2.15 -8.91
C TYR A 53 2.82 -3.23 -9.99
N GLN A 54 1.66 -3.43 -10.63
CA GLN A 54 1.53 -4.35 -11.76
C GLN A 54 2.44 -3.94 -12.94
N ALA A 55 2.57 -2.65 -13.22
CA ALA A 55 3.49 -2.15 -14.23
C ALA A 55 4.96 -2.35 -13.84
N ALA A 56 5.30 -2.21 -12.56
CA ALA A 56 6.63 -2.50 -12.02
C ALA A 56 6.98 -3.99 -12.20
N TYR A 57 6.05 -4.87 -11.83
CA TYR A 57 6.21 -6.32 -11.96
C TYR A 57 6.39 -6.74 -13.43
N LYS A 58 5.57 -6.22 -14.34
CA LYS A 58 5.72 -6.44 -15.78
C LYS A 58 7.06 -5.92 -16.31
N SER A 59 7.52 -4.77 -15.84
CA SER A 59 8.84 -4.22 -16.22
C SER A 59 9.97 -5.15 -15.76
N TYR A 60 9.86 -5.75 -14.58
CA TYR A 60 10.83 -6.72 -14.10
C TYR A 60 10.83 -8.02 -14.90
N GLN A 61 9.65 -8.53 -15.28
CA GLN A 61 9.52 -9.70 -16.17
C GLN A 61 10.17 -9.45 -17.54
N ASN A 62 10.10 -8.22 -18.04
CA ASN A 62 10.72 -7.78 -19.30
C ASN A 62 12.18 -7.33 -19.14
N GLU A 63 12.83 -7.66 -18.01
CA GLU A 63 14.22 -7.31 -17.69
C GLU A 63 14.53 -5.79 -17.69
N SER A 64 13.49 -4.95 -17.68
CA SER A 64 13.60 -3.49 -17.54
C SER A 64 13.75 -3.11 -16.06
N PHE A 65 14.86 -3.55 -15.46
CA PHE A 65 15.08 -3.49 -14.00
C PHE A 65 15.08 -2.09 -13.43
N PHE A 66 15.64 -1.11 -14.13
CA PHE A 66 15.62 0.29 -13.69
C PHE A 66 14.19 0.81 -13.52
N ARG A 67 13.36 0.62 -14.56
CA ARG A 67 11.94 1.04 -14.55
C ARG A 67 11.12 0.28 -13.49
N ALA A 68 11.42 -1.00 -13.30
CA ALA A 68 10.79 -1.78 -12.23
C ALA A 68 11.08 -1.18 -10.86
N ALA A 69 12.35 -0.85 -10.58
CA ALA A 69 12.75 -0.24 -9.31
C ALA A 69 12.09 1.15 -9.10
N GLU A 70 12.07 2.00 -10.13
CA GLU A 70 11.43 3.33 -10.06
C GLU A 70 9.94 3.22 -9.74
N TYR A 71 9.22 2.34 -10.44
CA TYR A 71 7.78 2.17 -10.20
C TYR A 71 7.52 1.55 -8.83
N SER A 72 8.38 0.65 -8.35
CA SER A 72 8.30 0.13 -6.98
C SER A 72 8.49 1.23 -5.93
N VAL A 73 9.45 2.15 -6.11
CA VAL A 73 9.63 3.29 -5.21
C VAL A 73 8.39 4.19 -5.23
N ALA A 74 7.83 4.47 -6.40
CA ALA A 74 6.60 5.26 -6.52
C ALA A 74 5.43 4.63 -5.74
N VAL A 75 5.27 3.30 -5.79
CA VAL A 75 4.26 2.58 -4.98
C VAL A 75 4.47 2.84 -3.49
N LYS A 76 5.71 2.73 -3.00
CA LYS A 76 6.04 2.94 -1.59
C LYS A 76 5.72 4.37 -1.14
N ASP A 77 6.01 5.37 -1.97
CA ASP A 77 5.69 6.77 -1.67
C ASP A 77 4.18 7.03 -1.62
N LEU A 78 3.40 6.37 -2.48
CA LEU A 78 1.94 6.41 -2.39
C LEU A 78 1.44 5.73 -1.09
N MET A 79 2.02 4.60 -0.69
CA MET A 79 1.63 3.92 0.55
C MET A 79 1.96 4.73 1.82
N ARG A 80 3.06 5.50 1.80
CA ARG A 80 3.33 6.49 2.85
C ARG A 80 2.24 7.57 2.96
N GLY A 81 1.57 7.87 1.85
CA GLY A 81 0.38 8.74 1.86
C GLY A 81 -0.74 8.12 2.69
N ILE A 82 -1.05 6.84 2.48
CA ILE A 82 -2.07 6.10 3.25
C ILE A 82 -1.73 6.07 4.75
N ASP A 83 -0.47 5.77 5.11
CA ASP A 83 -0.01 5.80 6.50
C ASP A 83 -0.25 7.17 7.16
N LYS A 84 -0.02 8.28 6.44
CA LYS A 84 -0.26 9.63 6.96
C LYS A 84 -1.74 9.93 7.21
N PHE A 85 -2.63 9.51 6.31
CA PHE A 85 -4.08 9.69 6.50
C PHE A 85 -4.56 8.92 7.72
N TYR A 86 -4.13 7.67 7.88
CA TYR A 86 -4.48 6.86 9.04
C TYR A 86 -4.02 7.48 10.37
N ASN A 87 -2.78 7.96 10.43
CA ASN A 87 -2.27 8.63 11.64
C ASN A 87 -3.01 9.96 11.93
N THR A 88 -3.60 10.58 10.92
CA THR A 88 -4.39 11.82 11.07
C THR A 88 -5.83 11.52 11.50
N ALA A 89 -6.42 10.43 11.02
CA ALA A 89 -7.77 10.00 11.37
C ALA A 89 -7.89 9.49 12.82
N GLY A 90 -6.77 9.19 13.47
CA GLY A 90 -6.69 8.65 14.84
C GLY A 90 -6.39 7.14 14.85
N PRO A 91 -5.82 6.59 15.93
CA PRO A 91 -5.45 5.19 15.99
C PRO A 91 -6.70 4.31 16.13
N TYR A 92 -7.28 3.89 15.00
CA TYR A 92 -8.30 2.84 14.98
C TYR A 92 -7.62 1.49 15.20
N PRO A 93 -8.09 0.66 16.14
CA PRO A 93 -7.43 -0.61 16.41
C PRO A 93 -7.33 -1.46 15.14
N ILE A 94 -6.16 -2.06 14.92
CA ILE A 94 -5.85 -2.82 13.69
C ILE A 94 -6.75 -4.07 13.57
N TYR A 95 -7.34 -4.49 14.69
CA TYR A 95 -8.31 -5.55 14.82
C TYR A 95 -9.61 -4.96 15.34
N PRO A 96 -10.78 -5.30 14.76
CA PRO A 96 -12.04 -4.97 15.39
C PRO A 96 -12.10 -5.65 16.76
N GLU A 97 -12.30 -4.85 17.82
CA GLU A 97 -12.67 -5.40 19.12
C GLU A 97 -13.92 -6.26 18.90
N SER A 98 -13.79 -7.56 19.14
CA SER A 98 -14.93 -8.47 19.15
C SER A 98 -15.96 -7.92 20.14
N GLN A 99 -17.13 -7.53 19.65
CA GLN A 99 -18.28 -7.23 20.50
C GLN A 99 -18.72 -8.52 21.22
N GLU A 100 -18.16 -8.84 22.38
CA GLU A 100 -18.63 -9.89 23.31
C GLU A 100 -17.69 -9.83 24.54
N ASN A 101 -18.07 -9.45 25.75
CA ASN A 101 -19.35 -9.47 26.44
C ASN A 101 -19.47 -8.22 27.31
N LYS A 102 -20.60 -7.51 27.22
CA LYS A 102 -21.04 -6.68 28.36
C LYS A 102 -21.82 -7.59 29.31
N PRO A 103 -21.59 -7.53 30.63
CA PRO A 103 -22.28 -8.34 31.63
C PRO A 103 -23.79 -8.08 31.66
#